data_AF-A0A357C9B6-F1
#
_entry.id   AF-A0A357C9B6-F1
#
_cell.length_a   1.000
_cell.length_b   1.000
_cell.length_c   1.000
_cell.angle_alpha   90.00
_cell.angle_beta   90.00
_cell.angle_gamma   90.00
#
_symmetry.space_group_name_H-M   'P 1'
#
loop_
_entity.id
_entity.type
_entity.pdbx_description
1 polymer ?
#
loop_
_entity_poly.entity_id
_entity_poly.type
_entity_poly.pdbx_seq_one_letter_code
_entity_poly.pdbx_strand_id
1 'polypeptide(L)'
;GGNAAVSDNAAVAGIHGTVADLIQVNEGFEIAMDVVLGSALQHIVIENEASARKAIEWLKSSSRGRATFLPLDLIEERGRGAAFAKNELDRFGAVPAVTVVQTDAHYSKVIGFLLGNTLVAPDLSQAVAVARNYHKSVRVVTMAGDLVNPGGSMTGGSRERRGAGLIERKKDLEDLRAKLASLEQEDRESETQLRQASSNRD
;
A
#
# COMPACT_ATOMS: atom_id res chain seq x y z
N GLY A 1 6.34 4.12 -15.06
CA GLY A 1 7.76 4.53 -15.16
C GLY A 1 8.28 5.16 -13.89
N GLY A 2 8.02 4.60 -12.70
CA GLY A 2 8.53 5.11 -11.42
C GLY A 2 9.80 4.42 -10.91
N ASN A 3 10.08 3.18 -11.33
CA ASN A 3 11.19 2.38 -10.77
C ASN A 3 12.59 2.96 -11.06
N ALA A 4 12.77 3.72 -12.14
CA ALA A 4 14.10 4.21 -12.54
C ALA A 4 14.71 5.22 -11.55
N ALA A 5 13.91 5.83 -10.66
CA ALA A 5 14.39 6.79 -9.66
C ALA A 5 14.84 6.09 -8.36
N VAL A 6 14.24 4.96 -8.00
CA VAL A 6 14.56 4.22 -6.76
C VAL A 6 15.77 3.31 -6.94
N SER A 7 15.99 2.79 -8.15
CA SER A 7 17.13 1.91 -8.45
C SER A 7 18.48 2.62 -8.46
N ASP A 8 18.52 3.94 -8.66
CA ASP A 8 19.75 4.77 -8.63
C ASP A 8 19.84 5.59 -7.34
N ASN A 9 19.67 4.92 -6.19
CA ASN A 9 19.76 5.51 -4.84
C ASN A 9 21.09 6.26 -4.59
N ALA A 10 22.11 6.03 -5.42
CA ALA A 10 23.40 6.72 -5.37
C ALA A 10 23.36 8.17 -5.93
N ALA A 11 22.37 8.52 -6.77
CA ALA A 11 22.34 9.84 -7.43
C ALA A 11 21.55 10.90 -6.65
N VAL A 12 20.61 10.49 -5.78
CA VAL A 12 19.72 11.41 -5.06
C VAL A 12 19.65 11.01 -3.59
N ALA A 13 20.33 11.77 -2.74
CA ALA A 13 20.31 11.55 -1.29
C ALA A 13 18.93 11.84 -0.67
N GLY A 14 18.61 11.13 0.42
CA GLY A 14 17.42 11.37 1.23
C GLY A 14 16.16 10.66 0.76
N ILE A 15 16.24 9.69 -0.16
CA ILE A 15 15.09 8.83 -0.54
C ILE A 15 14.92 7.72 0.51
N HIS A 16 13.69 7.53 1.00
CA HIS A 16 13.35 6.50 1.98
C HIS A 16 12.76 5.25 1.32
N GLY A 17 12.12 5.41 0.16
CA GLY A 17 11.49 4.33 -0.59
C GLY A 17 10.19 4.77 -1.25
N THR A 18 9.48 3.84 -1.89
CA THR A 18 8.11 4.11 -2.35
C THR A 18 7.10 3.88 -1.24
N VAL A 19 5.89 4.43 -1.37
CA VAL A 19 4.79 4.14 -0.44
C VAL A 19 4.53 2.64 -0.35
N ALA A 20 4.59 1.88 -1.45
CA ALA A 20 4.43 0.43 -1.44
C ALA A 20 5.49 -0.30 -0.61
N ASP A 21 6.72 0.22 -0.56
CA ASP A 21 7.80 -0.37 0.22
C ASP A 21 7.62 -0.12 1.72
N LEU A 22 7.05 1.04 2.07
CA LEU A 22 6.97 1.56 3.44
C LEU A 22 5.68 1.20 4.19
N ILE A 23 4.78 0.43 3.57
CA ILE A 23 3.53 0.00 4.19
C ILE A 23 3.35 -1.51 4.16
N GLN A 24 2.62 -1.99 5.15
CA GLN A 24 1.98 -3.31 5.16
C GLN A 24 0.47 -3.12 5.25
N VAL A 25 -0.29 -3.91 4.50
CA VAL A 25 -1.76 -3.91 4.56
C VAL A 25 -2.23 -5.14 5.33
N ASN A 26 -3.25 -4.96 6.17
CA ASN A 26 -3.88 -6.06 6.88
C ASN A 26 -4.56 -7.03 5.89
N GLU A 27 -4.53 -8.31 6.22
CA GLU A 27 -5.10 -9.36 5.38
C GLU A 27 -6.57 -9.11 5.02
N GLY A 28 -6.89 -9.29 3.74
CA GLY A 28 -8.23 -9.09 3.18
C GLY A 28 -8.52 -7.67 2.70
N PHE A 29 -7.66 -6.69 2.98
CA PHE A 29 -7.82 -5.28 2.55
C PHE A 29 -6.99 -4.90 1.32
N GLU A 30 -6.22 -5.84 0.75
CA GLU A 30 -5.24 -5.59 -0.31
C GLU A 30 -5.90 -4.96 -1.54
N ILE A 31 -7.03 -5.51 -2.00
CA ILE A 31 -7.76 -5.01 -3.16
C ILE A 31 -8.24 -3.57 -2.93
N ALA A 32 -8.85 -3.32 -1.77
CA ALA A 32 -9.34 -2.00 -1.41
C ALA A 32 -8.19 -0.97 -1.37
N MET A 33 -7.06 -1.35 -0.78
CA MET A 33 -5.88 -0.48 -0.67
C MET A 33 -5.21 -0.26 -2.03
N ASP A 34 -5.10 -1.29 -2.86
CA ASP A 34 -4.56 -1.18 -4.22
C ASP A 34 -5.37 -0.21 -5.08
N VAL A 35 -6.70 -0.30 -5.02
CA VAL A 35 -7.59 0.61 -5.76
C VAL A 35 -7.46 2.04 -5.25
N VAL A 36 -7.52 2.23 -3.93
CA VAL A 36 -7.66 3.57 -3.36
C VAL A 36 -6.35 4.36 -3.35
N LEU A 37 -5.21 3.66 -3.22
CA LEU A 37 -3.88 4.25 -3.34
C LEU A 37 -3.46 4.35 -4.81
N GLY A 38 -3.72 3.32 -5.62
CA GLY A 38 -3.42 3.32 -7.06
C GLY A 38 -1.99 3.76 -7.35
N SER A 39 -1.81 4.80 -8.17
CA SER A 39 -0.48 5.34 -8.50
C SER A 39 0.28 5.93 -7.31
N ALA A 40 -0.41 6.25 -6.20
CA ALA A 40 0.22 6.75 -4.99
C ALA A 40 1.16 5.73 -4.35
N LEU A 41 0.95 4.43 -4.60
CA LEU A 41 1.85 3.37 -4.17
C LEU A 41 3.28 3.54 -4.72
N GLN A 42 3.42 4.18 -5.88
CA GLN A 42 4.72 4.46 -6.50
C GLN A 42 5.27 5.86 -6.15
N HIS A 43 4.58 6.63 -5.32
CA HIS A 43 5.11 7.91 -4.85
C HIS A 43 6.31 7.66 -3.94
N ILE A 44 7.31 8.54 -4.02
CA ILE A 44 8.60 8.39 -3.35
C ILE A 44 8.58 9.24 -2.09
N VAL A 45 8.74 8.61 -0.93
CA VAL A 45 8.92 9.31 0.35
C VAL A 45 10.37 9.77 0.44
N ILE A 46 10.56 11.04 0.79
CA ILE A 46 11.87 11.71 0.77
C ILE A 46 12.01 12.63 1.98
N GLU A 47 13.23 12.73 2.51
CA GLU A 47 13.57 13.40 3.76
C GLU A 47 12.97 14.82 3.87
N ASN A 48 13.16 15.65 2.84
CA ASN A 48 12.73 17.05 2.88
C ASN A 48 12.56 17.67 1.50
N GLU A 49 12.04 18.90 1.46
CA GLU A 49 11.81 19.66 0.24
C GLU A 49 13.08 19.83 -0.60
N ALA A 50 14.21 20.15 0.05
CA ALA A 50 15.47 20.41 -0.64
C ALA A 50 15.95 19.17 -1.40
N SER A 51 15.84 17.98 -0.79
CA SER A 51 16.12 16.70 -1.43
C SER A 51 15.14 16.43 -2.60
N ALA A 52 13.85 16.75 -2.44
CA ALA A 52 12.85 16.57 -3.49
C ALA A 52 13.14 17.44 -4.73
N ARG A 53 13.53 18.71 -4.52
CA ARG A 53 13.90 19.60 -5.62
C ARG A 53 15.11 19.06 -6.40
N LYS A 54 16.13 18.55 -5.71
CA LYS A 54 17.30 17.92 -6.35
C LYS A 54 16.90 16.68 -7.17
N ALA A 55 16.02 15.84 -6.61
CA ALA A 55 15.51 14.66 -7.29
C ALA A 55 14.76 15.00 -8.59
N ILE A 56 13.90 16.03 -8.54
CA ILE A 56 13.16 16.52 -9.70
C ILE A 56 14.11 17.07 -10.77
N GLU A 57 15.12 17.85 -10.37
CA GLU A 57 16.09 18.39 -11.32
C GLU A 57 16.90 17.29 -12.00
N TRP A 58 17.31 16.27 -11.24
CA TRP A 58 17.98 15.10 -11.80
C TRP A 58 17.10 14.33 -12.80
N LEU A 59 15.80 14.17 -12.52
CA LEU A 59 14.88 13.53 -13.47
C LEU A 59 14.76 14.32 -14.78
N LYS A 60 14.73 15.65 -14.70
CA LYS A 60 14.70 16.54 -15.86
C LYS A 60 15.99 16.43 -16.67
N SER A 61 17.14 16.62 -16.03
CA SER A 61 18.45 16.61 -16.71
C SER A 61 18.77 15.25 -17.35
N SER A 62 18.25 14.16 -16.77
CA SER A 62 18.51 12.79 -17.22
C SER A 62 17.41 12.24 -18.14
N SER A 63 16.35 13.01 -18.44
CA SER A 63 15.20 12.57 -19.24
C SER A 63 14.56 11.26 -18.77
N ARG A 64 14.54 11.02 -17.45
CA ARG A 64 14.11 9.75 -16.83
C ARG A 64 12.62 9.66 -16.49
N GLY A 65 11.80 10.54 -17.06
CA GLY A 65 10.36 10.55 -16.90
C GLY A 65 9.88 11.37 -15.70
N ARG A 66 8.79 10.93 -15.07
CA ARG A 66 8.07 11.67 -14.03
C ARG A 66 7.87 10.80 -12.79
N ALA A 67 8.05 11.40 -11.63
CA ALA A 67 7.73 10.80 -10.33
C ALA A 67 7.04 11.85 -9.43
N THR A 68 6.32 11.36 -8.43
CA THR A 68 5.77 12.19 -7.35
C THR A 68 6.59 11.94 -6.10
N PHE A 69 7.06 13.01 -5.46
CA PHE A 69 7.82 12.96 -4.22
C PHE A 69 6.94 13.46 -3.07
N LEU A 70 7.11 12.85 -1.89
CA LEU A 70 6.40 13.17 -0.65
C LEU A 70 7.43 13.61 0.40
N PRO A 71 7.76 14.92 0.47
CA PRO A 71 8.73 15.44 1.41
C PRO A 71 8.18 15.40 2.84
N LEU A 72 8.89 14.76 3.77
CA LEU A 72 8.39 14.54 5.14
C LEU A 72 8.22 15.84 5.95
N ASP A 73 8.99 16.88 5.61
CA ASP A 73 8.90 18.21 6.20
C ASP A 73 7.71 19.05 5.68
N LEU A 74 7.17 18.72 4.50
CA LEU A 74 6.05 19.45 3.87
C LEU A 74 4.71 18.70 3.94
N ILE A 75 4.72 17.38 4.08
CA ILE A 75 3.49 16.59 4.14
C ILE A 75 2.77 16.86 5.45
N GLU A 76 1.52 17.31 5.31
CA GLU A 76 0.58 17.46 6.40
C GLU A 76 -0.50 16.37 6.34
N GLU A 77 -0.90 15.88 7.51
CA GLU A 77 -2.05 14.99 7.61
C GLU A 77 -3.30 15.71 7.12
N ARG A 78 -4.09 15.02 6.27
CA ARG A 78 -5.34 15.55 5.74
C ARG A 78 -6.51 14.65 6.10
N GLY A 79 -7.63 15.27 6.44
CA GLY A 79 -8.86 14.56 6.75
C GLY A 79 -8.98 14.20 8.24
N ARG A 80 -9.85 13.23 8.53
CA ARG A 80 -10.21 12.86 9.90
C ARG A 80 -9.31 11.77 10.49
N GLY A 81 -8.49 11.11 9.67
CA GLY A 81 -7.63 10.01 10.11
C GLY A 81 -8.45 8.90 10.76
N ALA A 82 -8.07 8.50 11.98
CA ALA A 82 -8.83 7.54 12.78
C ALA A 82 -9.98 8.16 13.58
N ALA A 83 -10.20 9.48 13.50
CA ALA A 83 -11.20 10.21 14.30
C ALA A 83 -12.64 10.10 13.76
N PHE A 84 -12.93 9.14 12.88
CA PHE A 84 -14.31 8.83 12.52
C PHE A 84 -15.02 8.24 13.75
N ALA A 85 -16.27 8.65 13.97
CA ALA A 85 -17.06 8.15 15.08
C ALA A 85 -17.33 6.64 14.90
N LYS A 86 -16.65 5.81 15.69
CA LYS A 86 -16.69 4.34 15.58
C LYS A 86 -18.12 3.80 15.54
N ASN A 87 -18.97 4.27 16.46
CA ASN A 87 -20.37 3.84 16.57
C ASN A 87 -21.19 4.16 15.30
N GLU A 88 -20.83 5.19 14.53
CA GLU A 88 -21.50 5.49 13.26
C GLU A 88 -21.07 4.54 12.16
N LEU A 89 -19.78 4.22 12.09
CA LEU A 89 -19.22 3.32 11.09
C LEU A 89 -19.64 1.87 11.29
N ASP A 90 -19.75 1.42 12.55
CA ASP A 90 -20.18 0.06 12.90
C ASP A 90 -21.55 -0.29 12.27
N ARG A 91 -22.45 0.70 12.16
CA ARG A 91 -23.78 0.53 11.53
C ARG A 91 -23.71 0.18 10.04
N PHE A 92 -22.61 0.51 9.38
CA PHE A 92 -22.37 0.24 7.96
C PHE A 92 -21.34 -0.87 7.73
N GLY A 93 -20.78 -1.44 8.81
CA GLY A 93 -19.64 -2.34 8.74
C GLY A 93 -18.40 -1.70 8.12
N ALA A 94 -18.26 -0.37 8.21
CA ALA A 94 -17.17 0.37 7.60
C ALA A 94 -16.02 0.61 8.59
N VAL A 95 -14.81 0.80 8.07
CA VAL A 95 -13.62 1.12 8.87
C VAL A 95 -12.79 2.23 8.21
N PRO A 96 -12.05 3.05 8.98
CA PRO A 96 -11.10 4.00 8.38
C PRO A 96 -9.97 3.27 7.65
N ALA A 97 -9.62 3.71 6.44
CA ALA A 97 -8.56 3.06 5.66
C ALA A 97 -7.18 3.14 6.36
N VAL A 98 -6.94 4.19 7.15
CA VAL A 98 -5.69 4.33 7.92
C VAL A 98 -5.50 3.22 8.97
N THR A 99 -6.57 2.57 9.44
CA THR A 99 -6.48 1.54 10.50
C THR A 99 -6.17 0.15 9.96
N VAL A 100 -6.22 -0.03 8.64
CA VAL A 100 -5.91 -1.31 7.96
C VAL A 100 -4.53 -1.29 7.29
N VAL A 101 -3.76 -0.24 7.53
CA VAL A 101 -2.40 -0.04 7.03
C VAL A 101 -1.45 0.13 8.21
N GLN A 102 -0.34 -0.59 8.19
CA GLN A 102 0.75 -0.51 9.15
C GLN A 102 1.94 0.16 8.48
N THR A 103 2.61 1.05 9.21
CA THR A 103 3.83 1.73 8.76
C THR A 103 4.63 2.19 9.97
N ASP A 104 5.89 2.58 9.75
CA ASP A 104 6.68 3.24 10.79
C ASP A 104 6.06 4.59 11.19
N ALA A 105 6.15 4.93 12.48
CA ALA A 105 5.61 6.20 13.01
C ALA A 105 6.17 7.43 12.28
N HIS A 106 7.40 7.35 11.77
CA HIS A 106 8.05 8.37 10.96
C HIS A 106 7.26 8.70 9.68
N TYR A 107 6.52 7.74 9.13
CA TYR A 107 5.72 7.88 7.90
C TYR A 107 4.22 8.05 8.14
N SER A 108 3.78 8.12 9.40
CA SER A 108 2.36 8.25 9.77
C SER A 108 1.65 9.39 9.03
N LYS A 109 2.30 10.56 8.91
CA LYS A 109 1.77 11.72 8.18
C LYS A 109 1.50 11.44 6.72
N VAL A 110 2.33 10.62 6.07
CA VAL A 110 2.13 10.21 4.66
C VAL A 110 0.87 9.37 4.54
N ILE A 111 0.63 8.45 5.47
CA ILE A 111 -0.59 7.62 5.47
C ILE A 111 -1.82 8.47 5.76
N GLY A 112 -1.74 9.39 6.73
CA GLY A 112 -2.79 10.36 7.01
C GLY A 112 -3.10 11.23 5.78
N PHE A 113 -2.09 11.72 5.08
CA PHE A 113 -2.26 12.48 3.84
C PHE A 113 -2.97 11.69 2.72
N LEU A 114 -2.60 10.42 2.53
CA LEU A 114 -3.14 9.59 1.44
C LEU A 114 -4.52 8.99 1.75
N LEU A 115 -4.77 8.63 3.01
CA LEU A 115 -5.90 7.80 3.42
C LEU A 115 -6.78 8.42 4.51
N GLY A 116 -6.38 9.55 5.12
CA GLY A 116 -7.07 10.14 6.27
C GLY A 116 -8.51 10.60 6.02
N ASN A 117 -8.96 10.66 4.77
CA ASN A 117 -10.36 10.91 4.41
C ASN A 117 -10.97 9.76 3.60
N THR A 118 -10.50 8.54 3.84
CA THR A 118 -10.91 7.31 3.14
C THR A 118 -11.47 6.30 4.12
N LEU A 119 -12.61 5.71 3.78
CA LEU A 119 -13.26 4.62 4.50
C LEU A 119 -13.29 3.37 3.62
N VAL A 120 -13.25 2.19 4.25
CA VAL A 120 -13.48 0.90 3.61
C VAL A 120 -14.85 0.39 4.04
N ALA A 121 -15.66 -0.07 3.08
CA ALA A 121 -16.99 -0.63 3.29
C ALA A 121 -17.06 -2.07 2.76
N PRO A 122 -17.98 -2.91 3.25
CA PRO A 122 -18.08 -4.30 2.80
C PRO A 122 -18.50 -4.43 1.33
N ASP A 123 -19.44 -3.58 0.89
CA ASP A 123 -20.00 -3.61 -0.46
C ASP A 123 -20.41 -2.21 -0.95
N LEU A 124 -20.82 -2.13 -2.23
CA LEU A 124 -21.17 -0.87 -2.88
C LEU A 124 -22.41 -0.20 -2.25
N SER A 125 -23.37 -0.98 -1.77
CA SER A 125 -24.57 -0.44 -1.14
C SER A 125 -24.20 0.27 0.17
N GLN A 126 -23.35 -0.35 0.99
CA GLN A 126 -22.82 0.26 2.20
C GLN A 126 -21.92 1.46 1.88
N ALA A 127 -21.09 1.37 0.83
CA ALA A 127 -20.25 2.49 0.41
C ALA A 127 -21.08 3.74 0.06
N VAL A 128 -22.18 3.57 -0.68
CA VAL A 128 -23.11 4.66 -1.01
C VAL A 128 -23.82 5.19 0.24
N ALA A 129 -24.22 4.32 1.17
CA ALA A 129 -24.86 4.72 2.42
C ALA A 129 -23.92 5.57 3.30
N VAL A 130 -22.67 5.12 3.48
CA VAL A 130 -21.60 5.85 4.18
C VAL A 130 -21.32 7.19 3.52
N ALA A 131 -21.18 7.20 2.19
CA ALA A 131 -20.93 8.44 1.44
C ALA A 131 -22.07 9.45 1.65
N ARG A 132 -23.34 9.02 1.64
CA ARG A 132 -24.50 9.88 1.93
C ARG A 132 -24.50 10.39 3.37
N ASN A 133 -24.20 9.52 4.33
CA ASN A 133 -24.12 9.87 5.76
C ASN A 133 -23.11 11.01 6.00
N TYR A 134 -21.97 10.96 5.32
CA TYR A 134 -20.94 12.01 5.41
C TYR A 134 -21.09 13.09 4.33
N HIS A 135 -22.30 13.32 3.81
CA HIS A 135 -22.60 14.37 2.83
C HIS A 135 -21.67 14.38 1.60
N LYS A 136 -21.24 13.19 1.17
CA LYS A 136 -20.32 12.95 0.05
C LYS A 136 -18.98 13.69 0.19
N SER A 137 -18.53 13.90 1.43
CA SER A 137 -17.25 14.56 1.75
C SER A 137 -16.08 13.58 1.88
N VAL A 138 -16.34 12.27 1.91
CA VAL A 138 -15.35 11.20 2.12
C VAL A 138 -15.21 10.34 0.88
N ARG A 139 -14.03 9.75 0.71
CA ARG A 139 -13.81 8.67 -0.24
C ARG A 139 -14.18 7.34 0.43
N VAL A 140 -14.90 6.47 -0.25
CA VAL A 140 -15.27 5.13 0.27
C VAL A 140 -14.91 4.08 -0.77
N VAL A 141 -14.14 3.08 -0.37
CA VAL A 141 -13.78 1.93 -1.21
C VAL A 141 -14.42 0.65 -0.65
N THR A 142 -14.87 -0.25 -1.51
CA THR A 142 -15.39 -1.55 -1.07
C THR A 142 -14.28 -2.58 -0.93
N MET A 143 -14.54 -3.68 -0.21
CA MET A 143 -13.61 -4.82 -0.16
C MET A 143 -13.31 -5.40 -1.56
N ALA A 144 -14.27 -5.27 -2.50
CA ALA A 144 -14.11 -5.70 -3.89
C ALA A 144 -13.41 -4.65 -4.79
N GLY A 145 -13.14 -3.44 -4.27
CA GLY A 145 -12.46 -2.38 -4.99
C GLY A 145 -13.35 -1.44 -5.80
N ASP A 146 -14.65 -1.39 -5.55
CA ASP A 146 -15.51 -0.31 -6.07
C ASP A 146 -15.28 0.96 -5.25
N LEU A 147 -15.33 2.12 -5.89
CA LEU A 147 -14.97 3.40 -5.30
C LEU A 147 -16.10 4.42 -5.42
N VAL A 148 -16.40 5.12 -4.33
CA VAL A 148 -17.23 6.31 -4.27
C VAL A 148 -16.34 7.48 -3.83
N ASN A 149 -16.14 8.46 -4.70
CA ASN A 149 -15.31 9.62 -4.41
C ASN A 149 -16.13 10.76 -3.76
N PRO A 150 -15.46 11.72 -3.10
CA PRO A 150 -16.09 12.96 -2.72
C PRO A 150 -16.80 13.63 -3.90
N GLY A 151 -17.97 14.23 -3.67
CA GLY A 151 -18.84 14.72 -4.73
C GLY A 151 -19.72 13.65 -5.39
N GLY A 152 -19.47 12.37 -5.13
CA GLY A 152 -20.36 11.26 -5.48
C GLY A 152 -20.10 10.60 -6.82
N SER A 153 -18.96 10.85 -7.47
CA SER A 153 -18.56 10.04 -8.62
C SER A 153 -18.23 8.62 -8.17
N MET A 154 -18.61 7.64 -9.00
CA MET A 154 -18.46 6.22 -8.69
C MET A 154 -17.60 5.55 -9.75
N THR A 155 -16.76 4.62 -9.34
CA THR A 155 -15.90 3.81 -10.22
C THR A 155 -16.02 2.36 -9.77
N GLY A 156 -16.26 1.46 -10.70
CA GLY A 156 -16.43 0.03 -10.43
C GLY A 156 -16.49 -0.74 -11.73
N GLY A 157 -16.52 -2.06 -11.63
CA GLY A 157 -16.59 -2.94 -12.80
C GLY A 157 -15.83 -4.25 -12.60
N SER A 158 -15.85 -5.11 -13.61
CA SER A 158 -15.08 -6.35 -13.55
C SER A 158 -13.58 -6.02 -13.60
N ARG A 159 -12.85 -6.40 -12.56
CA ARG A 159 -11.39 -6.51 -12.63
C ARG A 159 -11.10 -7.63 -13.64
N GLU A 160 -10.80 -7.27 -14.88
CA GLU A 160 -10.15 -8.23 -15.79
C GLU A 160 -8.92 -8.79 -15.07
N ARG A 161 -8.58 -10.07 -15.28
CA ARG A 161 -7.38 -10.74 -14.74
C ARG A 161 -6.07 -10.13 -15.27
N ARG A 162 -5.94 -8.80 -15.34
CA ARG A 162 -4.70 -8.08 -15.71
C ARG A 162 -3.71 -8.03 -14.54
N GLY A 163 -3.62 -9.12 -13.79
CA GLY A 163 -2.77 -9.29 -12.63
C GLY A 163 -3.33 -8.66 -11.36
N ALA A 164 -2.96 -9.29 -10.25
CA ALA A 164 -3.09 -8.75 -8.91
C ALA A 164 -2.54 -7.30 -8.83
N GLY A 165 -3.10 -6.49 -7.93
CA GLY A 165 -2.60 -5.14 -7.69
C GLY A 165 -1.16 -5.12 -7.16
N LEU A 166 -0.56 -3.96 -6.91
CA LEU A 166 0.84 -3.91 -6.48
C LEU A 166 1.01 -4.48 -5.07
N ILE A 167 0.07 -4.20 -4.16
CA ILE A 167 0.05 -4.73 -2.80
C ILE A 167 -0.20 -6.23 -2.82
N GLU A 168 -1.22 -6.67 -3.57
CA GLU A 168 -1.57 -8.08 -3.73
C GLU A 168 -0.37 -8.89 -4.28
N ARG A 169 0.33 -8.39 -5.30
CA ARG A 169 1.55 -9.03 -5.82
C ARG A 169 2.71 -9.06 -4.82
N LYS A 170 2.87 -8.01 -4.00
CA LYS A 170 3.91 -7.96 -2.96
C LYS A 170 3.64 -9.05 -1.92
N LYS A 171 2.38 -9.18 -1.50
CA LYS A 171 1.93 -10.21 -0.57
C LYS A 171 2.13 -11.61 -1.13
N ASP A 172 1.69 -11.85 -2.37
CA ASP A 172 1.93 -13.14 -3.06
C ASP A 172 3.42 -13.49 -3.05
N LEU A 173 4.27 -12.53 -3.41
CA LEU A 173 5.72 -12.73 -3.47
C LEU A 173 6.33 -13.04 -2.10
N GLU A 174 5.87 -12.38 -1.03
CA GLU A 174 6.26 -12.68 0.34
C GLU A 174 5.85 -14.10 0.75
N ASP A 175 4.61 -14.51 0.45
CA ASP A 175 4.09 -15.85 0.77
C ASP A 175 4.82 -16.94 -0.02
N LEU A 176 5.12 -16.69 -1.30
CA LEU A 176 5.94 -17.57 -2.14
C LEU A 176 7.36 -17.72 -1.59
N ARG A 177 7.99 -16.64 -1.11
CA ARG A 177 9.32 -16.69 -0.49
C ARG A 177 9.32 -17.46 0.82
N ALA A 178 8.32 -17.23 1.68
CA ALA A 178 8.17 -17.97 2.93
C ALA A 178 7.99 -19.47 2.67
N LYS A 179 7.17 -19.82 1.67
CA LYS A 179 6.97 -21.20 1.25
C LYS A 179 8.25 -21.84 0.70
N LEU A 180 9.02 -21.12 -0.11
CA LEU A 180 10.31 -21.59 -0.61
C LEU A 180 11.28 -21.88 0.55
N ALA A 181 11.38 -20.97 1.51
CA ALA A 181 12.26 -21.15 2.67
C ALA A 181 11.87 -22.37 3.53
N SER A 182 10.57 -22.63 3.70
CA SER A 182 10.08 -23.85 4.38
C SER A 182 10.50 -25.12 3.63
N LEU A 183 10.28 -25.15 2.31
CA LEU A 183 10.61 -26.31 1.49
C LEU A 183 12.13 -26.58 1.46
N GLU A 184 12.96 -25.54 1.40
CA GLU A 184 14.42 -25.68 1.50
C GLU A 184 14.86 -26.21 2.87
N GLN A 185 14.13 -25.91 3.94
CA GLN A 185 14.40 -26.47 5.25
C GLN A 185 14.02 -27.97 5.31
N GLU A 186 12.84 -28.33 4.83
CA GLU A 186 12.37 -29.72 4.76
C GLU A 186 13.30 -30.61 3.91
N ASP A 187 13.81 -30.08 2.80
CA ASP A 187 14.77 -30.78 1.93
C ASP A 187 16.09 -31.06 2.67
N ARG A 188 16.67 -30.05 3.34
CA ARG A 188 17.88 -30.22 4.17
C ARG A 188 17.70 -31.24 5.30
N GLU A 189 16.53 -31.24 5.95
CA GLU A 189 16.20 -32.21 7.00
C GLU A 189 16.13 -33.63 6.44
N SER A 190 15.49 -33.80 5.28
CA SER A 190 15.37 -35.08 4.58
C SER A 190 16.73 -35.62 4.12
N GLU A 191 17.59 -34.77 3.55
CA GLU A 191 18.97 -35.16 3.18
C GLU A 191 19.79 -35.60 4.40
N THR A 192 19.64 -34.92 5.53
CA THR A 192 20.35 -35.25 6.76
C THR A 192 19.92 -36.62 7.29
N GLN A 193 18.60 -36.91 7.29
CA GLN A 193 18.06 -38.21 7.69
C GLN A 193 18.56 -39.34 6.78
N LEU A 194 18.62 -39.12 5.47
CA LEU A 194 19.15 -40.10 4.52
C LEU A 194 20.63 -40.42 4.81
N ARG A 195 21.46 -39.39 5.04
CA ARG A 195 22.88 -39.59 5.38
C ARG A 195 23.08 -40.38 6.68
N GLN A 196 22.28 -40.10 7.70
CA GLN A 196 22.32 -40.83 8.98
C GLN A 196 21.89 -42.30 8.81
N ALA A 197 20.82 -42.55 8.04
CA ALA A 197 20.34 -43.90 7.77
C ALA A 197 21.34 -44.74 6.95
N SER A 198 22.06 -44.11 6.01
CA SER A 198 23.13 -44.75 5.26
C SER A 198 24.37 -45.05 6.13
N SER A 199 24.75 -44.14 7.03
CA SER A 199 25.91 -44.32 7.92
C SER A 199 25.71 -45.38 9.01
N ASN A 200 24.47 -45.72 9.36
CA ASN A 200 24.15 -46.77 10.36
C ASN A 200 24.07 -48.19 9.77
N ARG A 201 24.19 -48.32 8.44
CA ARG A 201 24.11 -49.60 7.72
C ARG A 201 25.48 -50.22 7.40
N ASP A 202 26.55 -49.45 7.54
CA ASP A 202 27.94 -49.90 7.44
C ASP A 202 28.51 -50.24 8.83
#